data_AF-A0A1W2CT79-F1
#
_entry.id   AF-A0A1W2CT79-F1
#
_cell.length_a   1.000
_cell.length_b   1.000
_cell.length_c   1.000
_cell.angle_alpha   90.00
_cell.angle_beta   90.00
_cell.angle_gamma   90.00
#
_symmetry.space_group_name_H-M   'P 1'
#
loop_
_entity.id
_entity.type
_entity.pdbx_description
1 polymer ?
#
loop_
_entity_poly.entity_id
_entity_poly.type
_entity_poly.pdbx_seq_one_letter_code
_entity_poly.pdbx_strand_id
1 'polypeptide(L)'
;MKFPLLYLMFSLHWTCLGQHSEVDLKPYFSESEIKDLNLIADFFQNEFCGTTDSTKFENCINTALPKLDDWEYKYLRKKISWKKQKKLYSKITDSTFNKIWAICNSTLLVSKPEYKHKTLCFNYNPIVIDFVKELGQSNGFLKYYAGVLEAVGGFNNINLISISIAEHPQEWDLKDRNIQIFLAIHYLTQNDMLKRDKKVGRLEKRHIRELNKKAKKTVPNKA
;
A
#
# COMPACT_ATOMS: atom_id res chain seq x y z
N MET A 1 -21.33 -19.34 64.36
CA MET A 1 -20.52 -19.98 63.30
C MET A 1 -20.78 -19.19 62.03
N LYS A 2 -19.85 -18.34 61.58
CA LYS A 2 -18.67 -18.61 60.73
C LYS A 2 -18.97 -18.26 59.26
N PHE A 3 -18.57 -17.02 58.95
CA PHE A 3 -18.08 -16.46 57.69
C PHE A 3 -19.02 -16.23 56.47
N PRO A 4 -18.71 -15.16 55.68
CA PRO A 4 -19.56 -14.42 54.75
C PRO A 4 -19.08 -14.65 53.30
N LEU A 5 -19.50 -13.82 52.33
CA LEU A 5 -18.75 -13.36 51.13
C LEU A 5 -19.77 -12.82 50.11
N LEU A 6 -20.03 -11.52 50.06
CA LEU A 6 -19.33 -10.55 49.22
C LEU A 6 -19.39 -10.94 47.72
N TYR A 7 -20.52 -10.63 47.09
CA TYR A 7 -20.71 -10.78 45.64
C TYR A 7 -20.01 -9.60 44.94
N LEU A 8 -18.69 -9.71 44.75
CA LEU A 8 -17.92 -8.77 43.96
C LEU A 8 -18.13 -9.14 42.48
N MET A 9 -19.10 -8.50 41.83
CA MET A 9 -19.19 -8.53 40.36
C MET A 9 -17.95 -7.83 39.80
N PHE A 10 -16.91 -8.61 39.57
CA PHE A 10 -15.81 -8.26 38.68
C PHE A 10 -16.40 -8.14 37.28
N SER A 11 -16.92 -6.96 36.95
CA SER A 11 -17.06 -6.53 35.58
C SER A 11 -15.64 -6.38 35.06
N LEU A 12 -15.10 -7.49 34.54
CA LEU A 12 -13.98 -7.53 33.63
C LEU A 12 -14.40 -6.71 32.41
N HIS A 13 -14.31 -5.40 32.52
CA HIS A 13 -14.05 -4.54 31.40
C HIS A 13 -12.66 -4.95 30.95
N TRP A 14 -12.61 -5.99 30.10
CA TRP A 14 -11.56 -6.11 29.11
C TRP A 14 -11.65 -4.81 28.31
N THR A 15 -10.98 -3.78 28.81
CA THR A 15 -10.42 -2.79 27.94
C THR A 15 -9.52 -3.61 27.03
N CYS A 16 -10.01 -3.86 25.82
CA CYS A 16 -9.17 -4.26 24.71
C CYS A 16 -8.21 -3.07 24.53
N LEU A 17 -7.15 -3.04 25.34
CA LEU A 17 -5.96 -2.28 25.04
C LEU A 17 -5.56 -2.78 23.67
N GLY A 18 -5.74 -1.92 22.65
CA GLY A 18 -5.29 -2.19 21.29
C GLY A 18 -3.88 -2.75 21.40
N GLN A 19 -3.73 -3.99 20.99
CA GLN A 19 -2.49 -4.72 21.17
C GLN A 19 -1.51 -4.12 20.17
N HIS A 20 -0.77 -3.09 20.61
CA HIS A 20 0.37 -2.55 19.88
C HIS A 20 1.42 -3.66 19.82
N SER A 21 1.35 -4.45 18.76
CA SER A 21 2.37 -5.40 18.38
C SER A 21 3.37 -4.66 17.50
N GLU A 22 4.35 -4.01 18.12
CA GLU A 22 5.47 -3.44 17.37
C GLU A 22 6.34 -4.61 16.86
N VAL A 23 6.09 -5.03 15.62
CA VAL A 23 6.85 -6.10 14.97
C VAL A 23 8.34 -5.74 14.96
N ASP A 24 9.20 -6.61 15.49
CA ASP A 24 10.65 -6.44 15.35
C ASP A 24 11.05 -6.70 13.89
N LEU A 25 11.71 -5.72 13.26
CA LEU A 25 12.19 -5.83 11.87
C LEU A 25 13.46 -6.67 11.75
N LYS A 26 14.24 -6.84 12.82
CA LYS A 26 15.56 -7.51 12.80
C LYS A 26 15.54 -8.96 12.30
N PRO A 27 14.50 -9.78 12.55
CA PRO A 27 14.40 -11.11 11.97
C PRO A 27 14.26 -11.12 10.44
N TYR A 28 13.78 -10.02 9.85
CA TYR A 28 13.44 -9.92 8.43
C TYR A 28 14.46 -9.08 7.63
N PHE A 29 15.07 -8.10 8.27
CA PHE A 29 15.88 -7.09 7.60
C PHE A 29 17.17 -6.84 8.38
N SER A 30 18.28 -6.71 7.63
CA SER A 30 19.54 -6.21 8.17
C SER A 30 19.41 -4.75 8.62
N GLU A 31 20.33 -4.27 9.46
CA GLU A 31 20.31 -2.87 9.93
C GLU A 31 20.33 -1.85 8.77
N SER A 32 21.08 -2.12 7.71
CA SER A 32 21.09 -1.28 6.50
C SER A 32 19.74 -1.29 5.79
N GLU A 33 19.07 -2.44 5.71
CA GLU A 33 17.75 -2.54 5.11
C GLU A 33 16.68 -1.84 5.96
N ILE A 34 16.74 -1.96 7.29
CA ILE A 34 15.86 -1.23 8.21
C ILE A 34 16.03 0.28 8.02
N LYS A 35 17.27 0.76 7.88
CA LYS A 35 17.55 2.17 7.59
C LYS A 35 16.93 2.61 6.25
N ASP A 36 17.05 1.78 5.22
CA ASP A 36 16.46 2.06 3.91
C ASP A 36 14.92 2.04 3.95
N LEU A 37 14.31 1.10 4.67
CA LEU A 37 12.86 1.02 4.88
C LEU A 37 12.33 2.27 5.57
N ASN A 38 13.04 2.78 6.57
CA ASN A 38 12.71 4.05 7.20
C ASN A 38 12.83 5.23 6.22
N LEU A 39 13.88 5.25 5.40
CA LEU A 39 14.03 6.28 4.36
C LEU A 39 12.88 6.23 3.34
N ILE A 40 12.42 5.03 2.96
CA ILE A 40 11.27 4.82 2.08
C ILE A 40 9.99 5.38 2.72
N ALA A 41 9.74 5.06 3.99
CA ALA A 41 8.59 5.56 4.73
C ALA A 41 8.63 7.09 4.86
N ASP A 42 9.74 7.68 5.29
CA ASP A 42 9.89 9.13 5.44
C ASP A 42 9.70 9.86 4.11
N PHE A 43 10.24 9.30 3.02
CA PHE A 43 10.01 9.85 1.69
C PHE A 43 8.53 9.89 1.34
N PHE A 44 7.81 8.79 1.56
CA PHE A 44 6.38 8.71 1.27
C PHE A 44 5.60 9.71 2.10
N GLN A 45 5.84 9.77 3.41
CA GLN A 45 5.18 10.72 4.31
C GLN A 45 5.45 12.16 3.88
N ASN A 46 6.69 12.49 3.55
CA ASN A 46 7.03 13.84 3.12
C ASN A 46 6.33 14.23 1.80
N GLU A 47 6.28 13.34 0.81
CA GLU A 47 5.62 13.63 -0.46
C GLU A 47 4.09 13.67 -0.33
N PHE A 48 3.51 12.81 0.50
CA PHE A 48 2.06 12.65 0.61
C PHE A 48 1.44 13.63 1.62
N CYS A 49 2.03 13.67 2.82
CA CYS A 49 1.59 14.45 3.97
C CYS A 49 2.30 15.80 4.12
N GLY A 50 3.44 16.01 3.46
CA GLY A 50 4.23 17.24 3.60
C GLY A 50 5.12 17.30 4.84
N THR A 51 5.31 16.17 5.54
CA THR A 51 6.14 16.07 6.74
C THR A 51 6.70 14.65 6.88
N THR A 52 7.84 14.50 7.55
CA THR A 52 8.43 13.20 7.95
C THR A 52 8.10 12.82 9.40
N ASP A 53 7.30 13.63 10.09
CA ASP A 53 6.89 13.37 11.46
C ASP A 53 5.88 12.23 11.50
N SER A 54 6.33 11.04 11.90
CA SER A 54 5.51 9.82 11.93
C SER A 54 4.28 9.96 12.84
N THR A 55 4.32 10.83 13.84
CA THR A 55 3.18 11.04 14.76
C THR A 55 2.00 11.72 14.06
N LYS A 56 2.25 12.42 12.95
CA LYS A 56 1.22 13.10 12.15
C LYS A 56 0.65 12.24 11.03
N PHE A 57 1.22 11.06 10.80
CA PHE A 57 0.88 10.21 9.67
C PHE A 57 -0.59 9.75 9.70
N GLU A 58 -1.05 9.23 10.85
CA GLU A 58 -2.43 8.77 11.04
C GLU A 58 -3.44 9.86 10.63
N ASN A 59 -3.31 11.06 11.21
CA ASN A 59 -4.21 12.17 10.91
C ASN A 59 -4.16 12.58 9.44
N CYS A 60 -2.97 12.58 8.83
CA CYS A 60 -2.80 12.84 7.40
C CYS A 60 -3.56 11.82 6.54
N ILE A 61 -3.39 10.52 6.81
CA ILE A 61 -4.06 9.45 6.06
C ILE A 61 -5.56 9.53 6.26
N ASN A 62 -6.05 9.65 7.49
CA ASN A 62 -7.48 9.75 7.78
C ASN A 62 -8.13 10.96 7.08
N THR A 63 -7.44 12.10 7.03
CA THR A 63 -7.89 13.28 6.27
C THR A 63 -7.87 13.06 4.75
N ALA A 64 -7.01 12.15 4.27
CA ALA A 64 -6.91 11.80 2.86
C ALA A 64 -7.90 10.71 2.43
N LEU A 65 -8.37 9.83 3.32
CA LEU A 65 -9.25 8.69 3.00
C LEU A 65 -10.48 9.07 2.14
N PRO A 66 -11.26 10.13 2.45
CA PRO A 66 -12.40 10.52 1.61
C PRO A 66 -12.01 10.91 0.18
N LYS A 67 -10.74 11.28 -0.05
CA LYS A 67 -10.18 11.64 -1.37
C LYS A 67 -9.50 10.45 -2.05
N LEU A 68 -9.28 9.35 -1.33
CA LEU A 68 -8.70 8.11 -1.86
C LEU A 68 -9.76 7.27 -2.58
N ASP A 69 -11.02 7.31 -2.13
CA ASP A 69 -12.17 6.75 -2.86
C ASP A 69 -12.37 7.39 -4.24
N ASP A 70 -12.13 8.70 -4.35
CA ASP A 70 -12.41 9.47 -5.57
C ASP A 70 -11.24 9.48 -6.58
N TRP A 71 -10.63 8.31 -6.77
CA TRP A 71 -9.44 8.02 -7.59
C TRP A 71 -8.12 8.19 -6.84
N GLU A 72 -7.80 7.23 -5.99
CA GLU A 72 -6.45 6.94 -5.47
C GLU A 72 -5.37 7.19 -6.53
N TYR A 73 -5.60 6.71 -7.76
CA TYR A 73 -4.75 6.90 -8.93
C TYR A 73 -4.48 8.35 -9.32
N LYS A 74 -5.41 9.28 -9.14
CA LYS A 74 -5.24 10.71 -9.48
C LYS A 74 -4.64 11.46 -8.30
N TYR A 75 -5.07 11.13 -7.09
CA TYR A 75 -4.58 11.76 -5.87
C TYR A 75 -3.11 11.41 -5.60
N LEU A 76 -2.75 10.11 -5.61
CA LEU A 76 -1.36 9.64 -5.50
C LEU A 76 -0.48 10.24 -6.60
N ARG A 77 -0.96 10.25 -7.85
CA ARG A 77 -0.22 10.85 -8.97
C ARG A 77 0.05 12.34 -8.78
N LYS A 78 -0.81 13.08 -8.08
CA LYS A 78 -0.59 14.51 -7.82
C LYS A 78 0.40 14.73 -6.67
N LYS A 79 0.34 13.90 -5.64
CA LYS A 79 1.13 14.04 -4.41
C LYS A 79 2.58 13.59 -4.57
N ILE A 80 2.81 12.43 -5.16
CA ILE A 80 4.15 11.81 -5.17
C ILE A 80 4.88 12.11 -6.47
N SER A 81 6.00 12.84 -6.40
CA SER A 81 6.80 13.18 -7.57
C SER A 81 7.58 11.98 -8.10
N TRP A 82 7.35 11.63 -9.36
CA TRP A 82 8.11 10.55 -10.03
C TRP A 82 9.61 10.86 -10.08
N LYS A 83 9.98 12.11 -10.34
CA LYS A 83 11.40 12.52 -10.39
C LYS A 83 12.07 12.31 -9.04
N LYS A 84 11.38 12.59 -7.94
CA LYS A 84 11.93 12.41 -6.59
C LYS A 84 11.93 10.94 -6.18
N GLN A 85 10.91 10.17 -6.50
CA GLN A 85 10.90 8.73 -6.21
C GLN A 85 12.02 7.98 -6.94
N LYS A 86 12.33 8.33 -8.19
CA LYS A 86 13.52 7.78 -8.85
C LYS A 86 14.84 8.10 -8.11
N LYS A 87 14.93 9.26 -7.48
CA LYS A 87 16.10 9.62 -6.65
C LYS A 87 16.10 8.90 -5.30
N LEU A 88 14.94 8.48 -4.79
CA LEU A 88 14.87 7.62 -3.61
C LEU A 88 15.53 6.27 -3.92
N TYR A 89 15.22 5.67 -5.08
CA TYR A 89 15.80 4.37 -5.45
C TYR A 89 17.34 4.38 -5.52
N SER A 90 17.95 5.50 -5.92
CA SER A 90 19.41 5.63 -5.92
C SER A 90 20.03 5.87 -4.54
N LYS A 91 19.21 6.02 -3.49
CA LYS A 91 19.66 6.28 -2.11
C LYS A 91 19.54 5.07 -1.20
N ILE A 92 18.72 4.09 -1.58
CA ILE A 92 18.61 2.82 -0.87
C ILE A 92 19.60 1.83 -1.47
N THR A 93 19.99 0.83 -0.69
CA THR A 93 20.87 -0.23 -1.15
C THR A 93 20.18 -1.14 -2.17
N ASP A 94 20.98 -1.74 -3.05
CA ASP A 94 20.49 -2.75 -3.99
C ASP A 94 19.91 -3.97 -3.25
N SER A 95 20.42 -4.30 -2.05
CA SER A 95 19.83 -5.35 -1.19
C SER A 95 18.39 -5.02 -0.86
N THR A 96 18.11 -3.83 -0.34
CA THR A 96 16.74 -3.40 -0.02
C THR A 96 15.88 -3.35 -1.26
N PHE A 97 16.36 -2.71 -2.34
CA PHE A 97 15.58 -2.58 -3.56
C PHE A 97 15.21 -3.95 -4.11
N ASN A 98 16.17 -4.86 -4.25
CA ASN A 98 15.93 -6.19 -4.81
C ASN A 98 15.17 -7.10 -3.82
N LYS A 99 15.25 -6.89 -2.51
CA LYS A 99 14.45 -7.66 -1.55
C LYS A 99 12.95 -7.35 -1.70
N ILE A 100 12.60 -6.09 -1.96
CA ILE A 100 11.21 -5.64 -2.08
C ILE A 100 10.71 -5.73 -3.53
N TRP A 101 11.47 -5.19 -4.47
CA TRP A 101 11.04 -4.93 -5.84
C TRP A 101 11.89 -5.63 -6.88
N ALA A 102 11.28 -5.85 -8.03
CA ALA A 102 11.97 -6.23 -9.25
C ALA A 102 11.48 -5.39 -10.43
N ILE A 103 12.27 -5.38 -11.50
CA ILE A 103 11.85 -4.80 -12.78
C ILE A 103 11.32 -5.94 -13.67
N CYS A 104 10.00 -6.01 -13.79
CA CYS A 104 9.32 -7.02 -14.61
C CYS A 104 9.10 -6.52 -16.04
N ASN A 105 9.14 -7.46 -16.99
CA ASN A 105 8.64 -7.24 -18.34
C ASN A 105 7.11 -7.38 -18.34
N SER A 106 6.43 -6.51 -19.06
CA SER A 106 4.97 -6.51 -19.19
C SER A 106 4.55 -6.17 -20.63
N THR A 107 3.38 -6.64 -21.03
CA THR A 107 2.79 -6.37 -22.34
C THR A 107 1.45 -5.68 -22.17
N LEU A 108 1.30 -4.50 -22.77
CA LEU A 108 0.01 -3.80 -22.80
C LEU A 108 -0.86 -4.41 -23.90
N LEU A 109 -1.82 -5.25 -23.49
CA LEU A 109 -2.69 -6.01 -24.40
C LEU A 109 -3.73 -5.14 -25.14
N VAL A 110 -4.05 -3.95 -24.60
CA VAL A 110 -5.05 -3.05 -25.20
C VAL A 110 -4.50 -2.23 -26.38
N SER A 111 -3.18 -2.24 -26.62
CA SER A 111 -2.57 -1.55 -27.77
C SER A 111 -2.41 -2.48 -28.96
N LYS A 112 -2.59 -1.95 -30.17
CA LYS A 112 -2.30 -2.66 -31.44
C LYS A 112 -1.28 -1.85 -32.27
N PRO A 113 -0.08 -2.40 -32.58
CA PRO A 113 0.46 -3.67 -32.08
C PRO A 113 0.65 -3.66 -30.56
N GLU A 114 0.83 -4.84 -29.98
CA GLU A 114 1.13 -5.01 -28.55
C GLU A 114 2.37 -4.18 -28.16
N TYR A 115 2.30 -3.56 -26.99
CA TYR A 115 3.38 -2.70 -26.50
C TYR A 115 4.07 -3.34 -25.29
N LYS A 116 5.29 -3.83 -25.52
CA LYS A 116 6.18 -4.35 -24.46
C LYS A 116 6.79 -3.18 -23.69
N HIS A 117 6.77 -3.28 -22.37
CA HIS A 117 7.30 -2.27 -21.46
C HIS A 117 7.83 -2.91 -20.17
N LYS A 118 8.44 -2.09 -19.32
CA LYS A 118 8.93 -2.51 -18.00
C LYS A 118 8.06 -1.91 -16.91
N THR A 119 7.75 -2.70 -15.88
CA THR A 119 7.03 -2.28 -14.68
C THR A 119 7.86 -2.57 -13.44
N LEU A 120 7.63 -1.83 -12.35
CA LEU A 120 8.02 -2.28 -11.03
C LEU A 120 7.03 -3.36 -10.58
N CYS A 121 7.53 -4.41 -9.95
CA CYS A 121 6.76 -5.52 -9.41
C CYS A 121 7.35 -5.94 -8.07
N PHE A 122 6.63 -6.77 -7.31
CA PHE A 122 7.15 -7.41 -6.12
C PHE A 122 8.19 -8.47 -6.50
N ASN A 123 9.30 -8.58 -5.76
CA ASN A 123 10.33 -9.60 -6.05
C ASN A 123 10.01 -10.99 -5.48
N TYR A 124 8.82 -11.19 -4.91
CA TYR A 124 8.39 -12.48 -4.35
C TYR A 124 9.36 -13.04 -3.30
N ASN A 125 9.96 -12.15 -2.51
CA ASN A 125 10.90 -12.54 -1.47
C ASN A 125 10.14 -13.09 -0.25
N PRO A 126 10.42 -14.34 0.19
CA PRO A 126 9.71 -14.96 1.31
C PRO A 126 9.85 -14.16 2.61
N ILE A 127 10.98 -13.49 2.83
CA ILE A 127 11.22 -12.70 4.04
C ILE A 127 10.28 -11.49 4.10
N VAL A 128 10.01 -10.86 2.95
CA VAL A 128 9.05 -9.74 2.90
C VAL A 128 7.61 -10.26 3.06
N ILE A 129 7.31 -11.43 2.50
CA ILE A 129 6.00 -12.08 2.70
C ILE A 129 5.79 -12.38 4.19
N ASP A 130 6.77 -12.97 4.86
CA ASP A 130 6.71 -13.31 6.28
C ASP A 130 6.59 -12.08 7.17
N PHE A 131 7.30 -10.99 6.83
CA PHE A 131 7.10 -9.69 7.48
C PHE A 131 5.64 -9.21 7.37
N VAL A 132 5.02 -9.29 6.20
CA VAL A 132 3.61 -8.88 6.03
C VAL A 132 2.65 -9.86 6.73
N LYS A 133 2.96 -11.16 6.76
CA LYS A 133 2.20 -12.15 7.56
C LYS A 133 2.24 -11.80 9.05
N GLU A 134 3.39 -11.36 9.54
CA GLU A 134 3.56 -10.96 10.94
C GLU A 134 2.71 -9.74 11.28
N LEU A 135 2.72 -8.71 10.41
CA LEU A 135 1.79 -7.58 10.54
C LEU A 135 0.32 -8.03 10.45
N GLY A 136 0.04 -9.10 9.72
CA GLY A 136 -1.28 -9.69 9.59
C GLY A 136 -1.78 -10.44 10.82
N GLN A 137 -0.96 -10.67 11.86
CA GLN A 137 -1.43 -11.33 13.08
C GLN A 137 -2.51 -10.50 13.81
N SER A 138 -2.40 -9.17 13.76
CA SER A 138 -3.32 -8.21 14.37
C SER A 138 -4.23 -7.49 13.36
N ASN A 139 -4.03 -7.69 12.06
CA ASN A 139 -4.78 -7.04 10.99
C ASN A 139 -5.27 -8.06 9.95
N GLY A 140 -6.59 -8.27 9.89
CA GLY A 140 -7.19 -9.29 9.03
C GLY A 140 -6.98 -9.02 7.55
N PHE A 141 -6.95 -7.75 7.15
CA PHE A 141 -6.64 -7.35 5.79
C PHE A 141 -5.20 -7.66 5.41
N LEU A 142 -4.21 -7.36 6.26
CA LEU A 142 -2.81 -7.65 5.99
C LEU A 142 -2.54 -9.15 5.94
N LYS A 143 -3.25 -9.96 6.73
CA LYS A 143 -3.23 -11.42 6.62
C LYS A 143 -3.68 -11.89 5.23
N TYR A 144 -4.81 -11.37 4.74
CA TYR A 144 -5.29 -11.64 3.39
C TYR A 144 -4.29 -11.14 2.34
N TYR A 145 -3.77 -9.92 2.51
CA TYR A 145 -2.80 -9.30 1.60
C TYR A 145 -1.52 -10.13 1.47
N ALA A 146 -0.99 -10.62 2.58
CA ALA A 146 0.17 -11.51 2.61
C ALA A 146 -0.11 -12.81 1.83
N GLY A 147 -1.30 -13.39 1.99
CA GLY A 147 -1.73 -14.56 1.22
C GLY A 147 -1.81 -14.29 -0.28
N VAL A 148 -2.23 -13.09 -0.71
CA VAL A 148 -2.22 -12.68 -2.12
C VAL A 148 -0.80 -12.48 -2.64
N LEU A 149 0.07 -11.83 -1.86
CA LEU A 149 1.49 -11.68 -2.20
C LEU A 149 2.14 -13.05 -2.40
N GLU A 150 1.86 -14.00 -1.51
CA GLU A 150 2.35 -15.37 -1.57
C GLU A 150 1.71 -16.16 -2.71
N ALA A 151 0.44 -16.03 -3.02
CA ALA A 151 -0.17 -16.86 -4.08
C ALA A 151 0.12 -16.33 -5.50
N VAL A 152 0.18 -15.01 -5.67
CA VAL A 152 0.14 -14.36 -7.00
C VAL A 152 1.40 -13.54 -7.29
N GLY A 153 2.16 -13.18 -6.26
CA GLY A 153 3.39 -12.38 -6.40
C GLY A 153 3.20 -10.98 -6.94
N GLY A 154 1.97 -10.45 -6.84
CA GLY A 154 1.63 -9.10 -7.24
C GLY A 154 1.18 -8.26 -6.05
N PHE A 155 1.62 -7.01 -5.98
CA PHE A 155 0.93 -6.03 -5.16
C PHE A 155 -0.48 -5.84 -5.72
N ASN A 156 -1.51 -6.10 -4.90
CA ASN A 156 -2.89 -5.92 -5.34
C ASN A 156 -3.10 -4.47 -5.80
N ASN A 157 -3.81 -4.29 -6.91
CA ASN A 157 -3.86 -3.05 -7.68
C ASN A 157 -5.12 -2.22 -7.37
N ILE A 158 -5.70 -2.39 -6.19
CA ILE A 158 -7.05 -1.93 -5.89
C ILE A 158 -7.02 -1.09 -4.62
N ASN A 159 -7.86 -0.05 -4.60
CA ASN A 159 -8.25 0.80 -3.46
C ASN A 159 -8.69 0.03 -2.19
N LEU A 160 -8.47 -1.28 -2.11
CA LEU A 160 -8.84 -2.13 -0.98
C LEU A 160 -8.11 -1.73 0.30
N ILE A 161 -6.89 -1.18 0.22
CA ILE A 161 -6.20 -0.67 1.41
C ILE A 161 -6.94 0.56 1.95
N SER A 162 -7.23 1.57 1.11
CA SER A 162 -7.97 2.75 1.57
C SER A 162 -9.37 2.39 2.07
N ILE A 163 -10.07 1.49 1.39
CA ILE A 163 -11.38 0.97 1.82
C ILE A 163 -11.23 0.26 3.17
N SER A 164 -10.25 -0.64 3.31
CA SER A 164 -10.02 -1.37 4.57
C SER A 164 -9.68 -0.45 5.74
N ILE A 165 -8.87 0.59 5.52
CA ILE A 165 -8.57 1.58 6.56
C ILE A 165 -9.84 2.33 6.97
N ALA A 166 -10.71 2.67 6.01
CA ALA A 166 -11.95 3.39 6.29
C ALA A 166 -13.01 2.52 6.99
N GLU A 167 -13.15 1.26 6.58
CA GLU A 167 -14.16 0.32 7.10
C GLU A 167 -13.74 -0.38 8.40
N HIS A 168 -12.43 -0.59 8.60
CA HIS A 168 -11.87 -1.30 9.75
C HIS A 168 -10.72 -0.52 10.42
N PRO A 169 -10.89 0.76 10.80
CA PRO A 169 -9.80 1.60 11.31
C PRO A 169 -9.12 1.03 12.56
N GLN A 170 -9.83 0.26 13.38
CA GLN A 170 -9.29 -0.41 14.58
C GLN A 170 -8.23 -1.48 14.27
N GLU A 171 -8.21 -2.02 13.05
CA GLU A 171 -7.19 -2.98 12.61
C GLU A 171 -5.94 -2.28 12.08
N TRP A 172 -6.02 -0.97 11.81
CA TRP A 172 -4.95 -0.17 11.23
C TRP A 172 -4.35 0.78 12.25
N ASP A 173 -3.35 0.29 12.98
CA ASP A 173 -2.52 1.17 13.79
C ASP A 173 -1.58 1.99 12.89
N LEU A 174 -2.07 3.13 12.41
CA LEU A 174 -1.31 4.04 11.56
C LEU A 174 -0.16 4.74 12.31
N LYS A 175 -0.06 4.60 13.64
CA LYS A 175 1.09 5.08 14.42
C LYS A 175 2.25 4.08 14.39
N ASP A 176 1.98 2.80 14.16
CA ASP A 176 2.99 1.77 13.99
C ASP A 176 3.86 2.07 12.77
N ARG A 177 5.17 2.16 13.00
CA ARG A 177 6.15 2.43 11.96
C ARG A 177 6.20 1.31 10.91
N ASN A 178 5.94 0.07 11.28
CA ASN A 178 5.92 -1.06 10.36
C ASN A 178 4.71 -0.99 9.41
N ILE A 179 3.55 -0.57 9.92
CA ILE A 179 2.38 -0.27 9.09
C ILE A 179 2.68 0.89 8.14
N GLN A 180 3.35 1.94 8.61
CA GLN A 180 3.79 3.06 7.75
C GLN A 180 4.75 2.60 6.64
N ILE A 181 5.70 1.72 6.96
CA ILE A 181 6.63 1.13 5.98
C ILE A 181 5.86 0.31 4.94
N PHE A 182 4.94 -0.56 5.37
CA PHE A 182 4.11 -1.34 4.47
C PHE A 182 3.32 -0.44 3.50
N LEU A 183 2.64 0.58 4.01
CA LEU A 183 1.86 1.52 3.19
C LEU A 183 2.76 2.28 2.22
N ALA A 184 3.94 2.71 2.67
CA ALA A 184 4.91 3.39 1.80
C ALA A 184 5.35 2.48 0.64
N ILE A 185 5.70 1.21 0.91
CA ILE A 185 6.06 0.25 -0.14
C ILE A 185 4.90 0.09 -1.13
N HIS A 186 3.68 -0.12 -0.64
CA HIS A 186 2.50 -0.29 -1.48
C HIS A 186 2.27 0.92 -2.40
N TYR A 187 2.13 2.11 -1.82
CA TYR A 187 1.76 3.32 -2.58
C TYR A 187 2.88 3.82 -3.48
N LEU A 188 4.15 3.63 -3.10
CA LEU A 188 5.27 3.93 -3.99
C LEU A 188 5.31 2.94 -5.16
N THR A 189 5.01 1.66 -4.95
CA THR A 189 4.89 0.70 -6.05
C THR A 189 3.80 1.14 -7.02
N GLN A 190 2.64 1.52 -6.51
CA GLN A 190 1.53 2.04 -7.33
C GLN A 190 1.93 3.30 -8.11
N ASN A 191 2.55 4.29 -7.47
CA ASN A 191 2.99 5.50 -8.16
C ASN A 191 4.03 5.22 -9.26
N ASP A 192 4.92 4.25 -9.04
CA ASP A 192 5.89 3.80 -10.04
C ASP A 192 5.21 3.17 -11.25
N MET A 193 4.36 2.16 -11.03
CA MET A 193 3.60 1.47 -12.09
C MET A 193 2.86 2.46 -12.99
N LEU A 194 2.28 3.52 -12.40
CA LEU A 194 1.54 4.54 -13.13
C LEU A 194 2.39 5.52 -13.94
N LYS A 195 3.67 5.70 -13.59
CA LYS A 195 4.51 6.80 -14.09
C LYS A 195 5.79 6.36 -14.77
N ARG A 196 6.21 5.10 -14.59
CA ARG A 196 7.44 4.54 -15.17
C ARG A 196 7.48 4.70 -16.68
N ASP A 197 6.41 4.26 -17.34
CA ASP A 197 6.27 4.39 -18.79
C ASP A 197 5.07 5.29 -19.16
N LYS A 198 5.39 6.53 -19.55
CA LYS A 198 4.39 7.51 -19.99
C LYS A 198 3.61 7.05 -21.22
N LYS A 199 4.17 6.18 -22.07
CA LYS A 199 3.52 5.68 -23.27
C LYS A 199 2.39 4.72 -22.92
N VAL A 200 2.54 3.89 -21.90
CA VAL A 200 1.47 3.03 -21.36
C VAL A 200 0.23 3.86 -21.03
N GLY A 201 0.38 4.89 -20.18
CA GLY A 201 -0.74 5.75 -19.80
C GLY A 201 -1.35 6.56 -20.96
N ARG A 202 -0.62 6.82 -22.05
CA ARG A 202 -1.19 7.44 -23.27
C ARG A 202 -2.02 6.43 -24.07
N LEU A 203 -1.53 5.20 -24.20
CA LEU A 203 -2.20 4.13 -24.93
C LEU A 203 -3.49 3.69 -24.23
N GLU A 204 -3.48 3.55 -22.89
CA GLU A 204 -4.70 3.27 -22.12
C GLU A 204 -5.77 4.35 -22.29
N LYS A 205 -5.38 5.63 -22.18
CA LYS A 205 -6.31 6.75 -22.42
C LYS A 205 -6.89 6.73 -23.82
N ARG A 206 -6.10 6.37 -24.82
CA ARG A 206 -6.58 6.20 -26.20
C ARG A 206 -7.60 5.07 -26.28
N HIS A 207 -7.30 3.92 -25.70
CA HIS A 207 -8.20 2.77 -25.67
C HIS A 207 -9.54 3.10 -25.00
N ILE A 208 -9.53 3.75 -23.83
CA ILE A 208 -10.75 4.18 -23.13
C ILE A 208 -11.58 5.13 -23.99
N ARG A 209 -10.96 6.08 -24.69
CA ARG A 209 -11.67 6.99 -25.61
C ARG A 209 -12.31 6.24 -26.78
N GLU A 210 -11.66 5.21 -27.29
CA GLU A 210 -12.20 4.37 -28.36
C GLU A 210 -13.40 3.54 -27.87
N LEU A 211 -13.32 2.96 -26.66
CA LEU A 211 -14.45 2.27 -26.02
C LEU A 211 -15.65 3.21 -25.83
N ASN A 212 -15.43 4.41 -25.28
CA ASN A 212 -16.49 5.39 -25.04
C ASN A 212 -17.16 5.86 -26.34
N LYS A 213 -16.39 6.00 -27.43
CA LYS A 213 -16.94 6.33 -28.75
C LYS A 213 -17.81 5.20 -29.30
N LYS A 214 -17.42 3.94 -29.09
CA LYS A 214 -18.21 2.77 -29.51
C LYS A 214 -19.52 2.67 -28.72
N ALA A 215 -19.45 2.80 -27.39
CA ALA A 215 -20.63 2.76 -26.51
C ALA A 215 -21.68 3.82 -26.88
N LYS A 216 -21.25 5.04 -27.23
CA LYS A 216 -22.17 6.11 -27.68
C LYS A 216 -22.85 5.82 -29.02
N LYS A 217 -22.26 4.99 -29.88
CA LYS A 217 -22.84 4.62 -31.18
C LYS A 217 -23.85 3.47 -31.07
N THR A 218 -23.82 2.70 -29.99
CA THR A 218 -24.68 1.53 -29.78
C THR A 218 -25.93 1.83 -28.94
N VAL A 219 -26.07 3.02 -28.37
CA VAL A 219 -27.33 3.45 -27.74
C VAL A 219 -28.25 3.95 -28.86
N PRO A 220 -29.40 3.29 -29.13
CA PRO A 220 -30.34 3.76 -30.13
C PRO A 220 -30.83 5.14 -29.72
N ASN A 221 -30.86 6.10 -30.65
CA ASN A 221 -31.65 7.31 -30.44
C ASN A 221 -33.09 6.84 -30.23
N LYS A 222 -33.62 7.00 -29.01
CA LYS A 222 -35.06 6.94 -28.79
C LYS A 222 -35.64 8.12 -29.56
N ALA A 223 -36.20 7.82 -30.74
CA ALA A 223 -37.06 8.72 -31.50
C ALA A 223 -38.41 8.87 -30.78
#